data_AF-A0A9Q9IF11-F1
#
_entry.id   AF-A0A9Q9IF11-F1
#
_cell.length_a   1.000
_cell.length_b   1.000
_cell.length_c   1.000
_cell.angle_alpha   90.00
_cell.angle_beta   90.00
_cell.angle_gamma   90.00
#
_symmetry.space_group_name_H-M   'P 1'
#
loop_
_entity.id
_entity.type
_entity.pdbx_description
1 polymer ?
#
loop_
_entity_poly.entity_id
_entity_poly.type
_entity_poly.pdbx_seq_one_letter_code
_entity_poly.pdbx_strand_id
1 'polypeptide(L)'
;MASRLSSDRRRLPVPLPSDPRQARELVRAEQRRRREQIRRRRYTVAGVMLAAFLIAAAGLGRQLCFAGDGDDAPVSVAATRGPAPMLEPPSRPASQPPDAGPSSAAGTFAYATAAGPVAGGAGPVKKYRVAVENGSGQEADAFAAAVERVFADPRGWTATGQVRLQRVAGQGTADFTVFLATPVTSEQICATAGLHTAGYSSCRLTGKVVINLARWLTGVPDYGAPVAEYQSYVINHEVGHELGNGHEACPGPGRPAPVMQQQTYGLKGCVANAWPFVDGQRYTGAKVP
;
A
#
# COMPACT_ATOMS: atom_id res chain seq x y z
N MET A 1 -49.43 11.92 33.61
CA MET A 1 -48.16 12.40 33.02
C MET A 1 -47.66 11.31 32.09
N ALA A 2 -47.63 11.58 30.79
CA ALA A 2 -47.53 10.58 29.73
C ALA A 2 -46.08 10.23 29.34
N SER A 3 -45.81 8.92 29.25
CA SER A 3 -44.60 8.30 28.72
C SER A 3 -44.34 8.66 27.25
N ARG A 4 -43.08 8.99 26.91
CA ARG A 4 -42.61 9.08 25.52
C ARG A 4 -41.77 7.85 25.17
N LEU A 5 -42.35 6.95 24.39
CA LEU A 5 -41.65 5.90 23.65
C LEU A 5 -41.09 6.53 22.36
N SER A 6 -39.76 6.49 22.19
CA SER A 6 -39.11 6.88 20.93
C SER A 6 -39.18 5.71 19.94
N SER A 7 -39.86 5.93 18.82
CA SER A 7 -40.09 4.94 17.76
C SER A 7 -38.84 4.78 16.89
N ASP A 8 -38.12 3.67 17.10
CA ASP A 8 -37.10 3.17 16.18
C ASP A 8 -37.77 2.54 14.95
N ARG A 9 -37.97 3.33 13.88
CA ARG A 9 -38.43 2.81 12.58
C ARG A 9 -37.28 2.09 11.88
N ARG A 10 -37.08 0.82 12.20
CA ARG A 10 -36.30 -0.10 11.34
C ARG A 10 -36.96 -0.15 9.96
N ARG A 11 -36.24 0.28 8.92
CA ARG A 11 -36.65 0.08 7.53
C ARG A 11 -36.69 -1.43 7.27
N LEU A 12 -37.89 -1.97 7.08
CA LEU A 12 -38.07 -3.35 6.65
C LEU A 12 -37.38 -3.56 5.29
N PRO A 13 -36.73 -4.72 5.04
CA PRO A 13 -36.16 -5.03 3.74
C PRO A 13 -37.26 -5.06 2.68
N VAL A 14 -37.04 -4.37 1.56
CA VAL A 14 -37.93 -4.45 0.39
C VAL A 14 -37.82 -5.87 -0.18
N PRO A 15 -38.93 -6.61 -0.37
CA PRO A 15 -38.90 -7.93 -0.97
C PRO A 15 -38.28 -7.89 -2.37
N LEU A 16 -37.36 -8.81 -2.66
CA LEU A 16 -36.77 -8.91 -3.99
C LEU A 16 -37.84 -9.40 -4.99
N PRO A 17 -37.98 -8.77 -6.17
CA PRO A 17 -38.92 -9.24 -7.18
C PRO A 17 -38.54 -10.64 -7.66
N SER A 18 -39.53 -11.53 -7.72
CA SER A 18 -39.38 -12.89 -8.26
C SER A 18 -39.26 -12.92 -9.79
N ASP A 19 -39.57 -11.81 -10.48
CA ASP A 19 -39.43 -11.66 -11.92
C ASP A 19 -38.05 -11.06 -12.30
N PRO A 20 -37.22 -11.80 -13.09
CA PRO A 20 -35.93 -11.32 -13.60
C PRO A 20 -36.01 -10.01 -14.40
N ARG A 21 -37.14 -9.69 -15.04
CA ARG A 21 -37.31 -8.44 -15.80
C ARG A 21 -37.44 -7.24 -14.87
N GLN A 22 -38.23 -7.36 -13.80
CA GLN A 22 -38.39 -6.30 -12.80
C GLN A 22 -37.07 -6.05 -12.04
N ALA A 23 -36.31 -7.10 -11.72
CA ALA A 23 -34.99 -6.96 -11.11
C ALA A 23 -34.02 -6.15 -12.01
N ARG A 24 -34.02 -6.39 -13.32
CA ARG A 24 -33.19 -5.65 -14.28
C ARG A 24 -33.59 -4.18 -14.39
N GLU A 25 -34.88 -3.87 -14.31
CA GLU A 25 -35.38 -2.49 -14.33
C GLU A 25 -35.00 -1.71 -13.06
N LEU A 26 -35.08 -2.35 -11.89
CA LEU A 26 -34.65 -1.74 -10.62
C LEU A 26 -33.16 -1.45 -10.62
N VAL A 27 -32.33 -2.39 -11.09
CA VAL A 27 -30.88 -2.18 -11.23
C VAL A 27 -30.59 -1.02 -12.18
N ARG A 28 -31.28 -0.95 -13.33
CA ARG A 28 -31.13 0.16 -14.29
C ARG A 28 -31.57 1.50 -13.70
N ALA A 29 -32.65 1.53 -12.93
CA ALA A 29 -33.14 2.75 -12.26
C ALA A 29 -32.17 3.22 -11.17
N GLU A 30 -31.60 2.30 -10.39
CA GLU A 30 -30.61 2.62 -9.36
C GLU A 30 -29.29 3.11 -9.97
N GLN A 31 -28.85 2.50 -11.07
CA GLN A 31 -27.69 2.95 -11.85
C GLN A 31 -27.90 4.36 -12.42
N ARG A 32 -29.10 4.69 -12.93
CA ARG A 32 -29.43 6.05 -13.39
C ARG A 32 -29.38 7.07 -12.25
N ARG A 33 -29.99 6.75 -11.09
CA ARG A 33 -29.95 7.60 -9.88
C ARG A 33 -28.53 7.85 -9.38
N ARG A 34 -27.69 6.80 -9.31
CA ARG A 34 -26.28 6.91 -8.92
C ARG A 34 -25.48 7.78 -9.89
N ARG A 35 -25.68 7.63 -11.21
CA ARG A 35 -25.03 8.46 -12.23
C ARG A 35 -25.42 9.94 -12.10
N GLU A 36 -26.70 10.23 -11.86
CA GLU A 36 -27.17 11.60 -11.66
C GLU A 36 -26.64 12.22 -10.36
N GLN A 37 -26.57 11.46 -9.26
CA GLN A 37 -25.98 11.90 -8.00
C GLN A 37 -24.49 12.21 -8.14
N ILE A 38 -23.73 11.35 -8.84
CA ILE A 38 -22.30 11.58 -9.13
C ILE A 38 -22.14 12.84 -9.99
N ARG A 39 -22.97 13.01 -11.02
CA ARG A 39 -22.96 14.19 -11.89
C ARG A 39 -23.24 15.47 -11.10
N ARG A 40 -24.27 15.49 -10.26
CA ARG A 40 -24.60 16.63 -9.38
C ARG A 40 -23.45 16.95 -8.43
N ARG A 41 -22.88 15.94 -7.75
CA ARG A 41 -21.74 16.12 -6.82
C ARG A 41 -20.50 16.69 -7.53
N ARG A 42 -20.21 16.24 -8.75
CA ARG A 42 -19.13 16.79 -9.58
C ARG A 42 -19.33 18.27 -9.88
N TYR A 43 -20.53 18.69 -10.28
CA TYR A 43 -20.82 20.10 -10.53
C TYR A 43 -20.78 20.95 -9.27
N THR A 44 -21.23 20.44 -8.12
CA THR A 44 -21.14 21.14 -6.83
C THR A 44 -19.69 21.35 -6.41
N VAL A 45 -18.84 20.32 -6.52
CA VAL A 45 -17.40 20.43 -6.18
C VAL A 45 -16.68 21.39 -7.13
N ALA A 46 -16.96 21.32 -8.43
CA ALA A 46 -16.36 22.24 -9.41
C ALA A 46 -16.76 23.70 -9.13
N GLY A 47 -18.02 23.96 -8.76
CA GLY A 47 -18.49 25.30 -8.37
C GLY A 47 -17.81 25.84 -7.11
N VAL A 48 -17.61 24.99 -6.08
CA VAL A 48 -16.90 25.37 -4.85
C VAL A 48 -15.42 25.69 -5.14
N MET A 49 -14.75 24.89 -5.98
CA MET A 49 -13.36 25.15 -6.37
C MET A 49 -13.20 26.46 -7.15
N LEU A 50 -14.13 26.75 -8.06
CA LEU A 50 -14.13 28.01 -8.83
C LEU A 50 -14.35 29.22 -7.91
N ALA A 51 -15.27 29.13 -6.94
CA ALA A 51 -15.50 30.18 -5.96
C ALA A 51 -14.26 30.42 -5.08
N ALA A 52 -13.60 29.36 -4.62
CA ALA A 52 -12.36 29.46 -3.83
C ALA A 52 -11.21 30.11 -4.62
N PHE A 53 -11.09 29.80 -5.92
CA PHE A 53 -10.07 30.40 -6.79
C PHE A 53 -10.30 31.91 -7.00
N LEU A 54 -11.55 32.34 -7.19
CA LEU A 54 -11.89 33.76 -7.33
C LEU A 54 -11.61 34.56 -6.04
N ILE A 55 -11.82 33.96 -4.86
CA ILE A 55 -11.50 34.57 -3.56
C ILE A 55 -9.97 34.74 -3.39
N ALA A 56 -9.19 33.74 -3.79
CA ALA A 56 -7.73 33.83 -3.75
C ALA A 56 -7.16 34.87 -4.73
N ALA A 57 -7.73 34.98 -5.93
CA ALA A 57 -7.31 35.97 -6.93
C ALA A 57 -7.62 37.42 -6.51
N ALA A 58 -8.69 37.64 -5.73
CA ALA A 58 -9.02 38.95 -5.18
C ALA A 58 -8.13 39.37 -3.98
N GLY A 59 -7.33 38.45 -3.41
CA GLY A 59 -6.47 38.70 -2.26
C GLY A 59 -5.04 39.17 -2.60
N LEU A 60 -4.64 39.19 -3.87
CA LEU A 60 -3.29 39.57 -4.30
C LEU A 60 -3.27 41.00 -4.85
N GLY A 61 -3.44 41.97 -3.96
CA GLY A 61 -3.31 43.37 -4.31
C GLY A 61 -3.02 44.24 -3.09
N ARG A 62 -1.75 44.31 -2.67
CA ARG A 62 -1.16 45.48 -1.99
C ARG A 62 0.35 45.36 -1.69
N GLN A 63 1.06 46.44 -2.06
CA GLN A 63 2.43 46.89 -1.72
C GLN A 63 3.65 46.16 -2.31
N LEU A 64 4.78 46.82 -2.59
CA LEU A 64 5.17 48.05 -3.33
C LEU A 64 6.73 48.09 -3.27
N CYS A 65 7.33 48.54 -4.37
CA CYS A 65 8.69 49.04 -4.64
C CYS A 65 9.71 49.20 -3.49
N PHE A 66 10.97 48.78 -3.76
CA PHE A 66 12.17 49.58 -3.49
C PHE A 66 13.19 49.41 -4.63
N ALA A 67 13.71 50.55 -5.10
CA ALA A 67 14.78 50.71 -6.07
C ALA A 67 16.13 50.89 -5.33
N GLY A 68 17.22 50.54 -6.00
CA GLY A 68 18.58 50.85 -5.56
C GLY A 68 19.60 50.55 -6.67
N ASP A 69 19.95 51.60 -7.41
CA ASP A 69 21.07 51.67 -8.36
C ASP A 69 22.43 51.68 -7.65
N GLY A 70 23.47 51.23 -8.35
CA GLY A 70 24.87 51.39 -7.93
C GLY A 70 25.86 50.68 -8.85
N ASP A 71 26.16 51.30 -9.98
CA ASP A 71 27.34 51.02 -10.83
C ASP A 71 28.65 51.29 -10.06
N ASP A 72 29.64 50.41 -10.22
CA ASP A 72 30.97 50.77 -10.77
C ASP A 72 31.91 49.55 -10.80
N ALA A 73 32.54 49.34 -11.95
CA ALA A 73 33.69 48.47 -12.18
C ALA A 73 34.87 49.36 -12.67
N PRO A 74 36.04 48.86 -13.09
CA PRO A 74 36.73 47.57 -12.86
C PRO A 74 38.22 47.79 -12.43
N VAL A 75 39.02 46.75 -12.15
CA VAL A 75 40.42 46.58 -12.64
C VAL A 75 40.85 45.10 -12.55
N SER A 76 41.52 44.67 -13.62
CA SER A 76 42.06 43.36 -14.03
C SER A 76 43.43 43.00 -13.42
N VAL A 77 43.75 41.69 -13.23
CA VAL A 77 45.03 41.05 -13.64
C VAL A 77 44.87 39.51 -13.86
N ALA A 78 45.05 39.09 -15.13
CA ALA A 78 45.66 37.88 -15.72
C ALA A 78 45.75 36.48 -15.02
N ALA A 79 45.10 35.47 -15.66
CA ALA A 79 45.68 34.33 -16.43
C ALA A 79 47.11 33.81 -16.09
N THR A 80 47.50 32.52 -16.10
CA THR A 80 46.93 31.19 -16.42
C THR A 80 47.94 30.16 -15.87
N ARG A 81 47.51 29.07 -15.20
CA ARG A 81 48.35 27.88 -14.95
C ARG A 81 47.67 26.67 -15.60
N GLY A 82 48.36 26.01 -16.51
CA GLY A 82 47.85 24.85 -17.27
C GLY A 82 47.62 23.61 -16.39
N PRO A 83 46.71 22.70 -16.77
CA PRO A 83 46.49 21.48 -16.03
C PRO A 83 47.54 20.41 -16.42
N ALA A 84 48.08 19.74 -15.40
CA ALA A 84 48.81 18.49 -15.56
C ALA A 84 47.81 17.35 -15.84
N PRO A 85 48.17 16.33 -16.65
CA PRO A 85 47.29 15.19 -16.90
C PRO A 85 47.20 14.31 -15.65
N MET A 86 46.03 14.28 -15.00
CA MET A 86 45.73 13.35 -13.94
C MET A 86 45.27 12.03 -14.58
N LEU A 87 46.08 10.99 -14.44
CA LEU A 87 45.75 9.62 -14.85
C LEU A 87 44.48 9.18 -14.11
N GLU A 88 43.43 8.82 -14.86
CA GLU A 88 42.20 8.25 -14.31
C GLU A 88 42.50 6.92 -13.60
N PRO A 89 41.99 6.69 -12.37
CA PRO A 89 42.01 5.37 -11.77
C PRO A 89 41.09 4.43 -12.57
N PRO A 90 41.42 3.12 -12.65
CA PRO A 90 40.61 2.16 -13.38
C PRO A 90 39.17 2.14 -12.86
N SER A 91 38.24 2.41 -13.76
CA SER A 91 36.80 2.34 -13.54
C SER A 91 36.42 0.92 -13.13
N ARG A 92 36.05 0.74 -11.85
CA ARG A 92 35.34 -0.47 -11.42
C ARG A 92 34.06 -0.57 -12.27
N PRO A 93 33.70 -1.76 -12.79
CA PRO A 93 32.42 -1.94 -13.44
C PRO A 93 31.31 -1.54 -12.46
N ALA A 94 30.44 -0.63 -12.87
CA ALA A 94 29.28 -0.22 -12.11
C ALA A 94 28.44 -1.47 -11.81
N SER A 95 28.16 -1.73 -10.53
CA SER A 95 27.25 -2.78 -10.11
C SER A 95 25.92 -2.58 -10.83
N GLN A 96 25.46 -3.60 -11.56
CA GLN A 96 24.15 -3.55 -12.20
C GLN A 96 23.06 -3.32 -11.12
N PRO A 97 22.04 -2.49 -11.41
CA PRO A 97 20.92 -2.34 -10.48
C PRO A 97 20.27 -3.70 -10.24
N PRO A 98 19.74 -3.95 -9.02
CA PRO A 98 19.11 -5.22 -8.68
C PRO A 98 17.95 -5.50 -9.63
N ASP A 99 17.85 -6.76 -10.07
CA ASP A 99 16.81 -7.21 -11.00
C ASP A 99 15.42 -7.15 -10.34
N ALA A 100 14.52 -6.37 -10.93
CA ALA A 100 13.13 -6.22 -10.48
C ALA A 100 12.18 -7.29 -11.03
N GLY A 101 12.71 -8.22 -11.84
CA GLY A 101 11.92 -9.21 -12.56
C GLY A 101 11.05 -8.58 -13.66
N PRO A 102 10.16 -9.38 -14.28
CA PRO A 102 9.30 -8.90 -15.35
C PRO A 102 8.23 -7.94 -14.82
N SER A 103 7.91 -6.91 -15.60
CA SER A 103 6.83 -5.96 -15.30
C SER A 103 5.43 -6.56 -15.47
N SER A 104 5.30 -7.61 -16.29
CA SER A 104 4.06 -8.35 -16.57
C SER A 104 4.38 -9.83 -16.80
N ALA A 105 3.47 -10.72 -16.41
CA ALA A 105 3.55 -12.15 -16.75
C ALA A 105 2.16 -12.67 -17.18
N ALA A 106 1.87 -13.96 -16.93
CA ALA A 106 0.73 -14.64 -17.55
C ALA A 106 -0.65 -14.29 -16.95
N GLY A 107 -0.72 -13.59 -15.81
CA GLY A 107 -1.97 -13.31 -15.09
C GLY A 107 -2.66 -14.55 -14.50
N THR A 108 -2.03 -15.74 -14.61
CA THR A 108 -2.47 -17.00 -14.00
C THR A 108 -1.52 -17.40 -12.87
N PHE A 109 -1.94 -18.27 -11.96
CA PHE A 109 -1.18 -18.53 -10.72
C PHE A 109 -0.91 -20.02 -10.48
N ALA A 110 0.32 -20.33 -10.08
CA ALA A 110 0.70 -21.57 -9.44
C ALA A 110 0.52 -21.44 -7.92
N TYR A 111 0.05 -22.50 -7.27
CA TYR A 111 -0.19 -22.52 -5.83
C TYR A 111 0.82 -23.41 -5.12
N ALA A 112 1.21 -23.00 -3.92
CA ALA A 112 1.99 -23.84 -3.03
C ALA A 112 1.23 -25.14 -2.73
N THR A 113 1.93 -26.27 -2.78
CA THR A 113 1.29 -27.59 -2.82
C THR A 113 1.13 -28.20 -1.44
N ALA A 114 2.09 -27.98 -0.54
CA ALA A 114 2.07 -28.52 0.81
C ALA A 114 1.20 -27.66 1.76
N ALA A 115 0.70 -28.29 2.83
CA ALA A 115 0.25 -27.58 4.01
C ALA A 115 1.45 -27.27 4.92
N GLY A 116 1.30 -26.26 5.78
CA GLY A 116 2.31 -25.86 6.76
C GLY A 116 1.88 -26.14 8.21
N PRO A 117 2.82 -26.02 9.17
CA PRO A 117 2.49 -26.00 10.59
C PRO A 117 1.57 -24.81 10.93
N VAL A 118 0.92 -24.89 12.09
CA VAL A 118 0.15 -23.77 12.63
C VAL A 118 1.11 -22.81 13.33
N ALA A 119 1.13 -21.56 12.90
CA ALA A 119 1.85 -20.47 13.55
C ALA A 119 0.99 -19.82 14.65
N GLY A 120 1.61 -19.56 15.81
CA GLY A 120 0.97 -18.95 16.99
C GLY A 120 0.44 -19.96 18.02
N GLY A 121 0.39 -19.53 19.28
CA GLY A 121 0.02 -20.41 20.41
C GLY A 121 -1.45 -20.36 20.84
N ALA A 122 -2.20 -19.32 20.47
CA ALA A 122 -3.57 -19.10 20.94
C ALA A 122 -4.45 -18.37 19.91
N GLY A 123 -5.77 -18.49 20.06
CA GLY A 123 -6.76 -17.88 19.18
C GLY A 123 -7.27 -18.81 18.06
N PRO A 124 -8.27 -18.38 17.26
CA PRO A 124 -8.74 -19.11 16.09
C PRO A 124 -7.66 -19.26 15.02
N VAL A 125 -7.70 -20.37 14.27
CA VAL A 125 -6.83 -20.58 13.10
C VAL A 125 -7.49 -19.94 11.88
N LYS A 126 -6.79 -18.99 11.26
CA LYS A 126 -7.07 -18.52 9.89
C LYS A 126 -6.20 -19.30 8.91
N LYS A 127 -6.83 -19.92 7.93
CA LYS A 127 -6.21 -20.71 6.87
C LYS A 127 -5.89 -19.82 5.67
N TYR A 128 -4.72 -20.01 5.09
CA TYR A 128 -4.30 -19.25 3.91
C TYR A 128 -3.69 -20.14 2.84
N ARG A 129 -3.83 -19.72 1.59
CA ARG A 129 -3.07 -20.25 0.45
C ARG A 129 -1.95 -19.29 0.08
N VAL A 130 -0.96 -19.80 -0.64
CA VAL A 130 0.08 -18.99 -1.28
C VAL A 130 0.04 -19.27 -2.77
N ALA A 131 0.09 -18.20 -3.57
CA ALA A 131 0.01 -18.24 -5.01
C ALA A 131 1.05 -17.32 -5.65
N VAL A 132 1.70 -17.76 -6.71
CA VAL A 132 2.70 -17.00 -7.46
C VAL A 132 2.31 -16.96 -8.93
N GLU A 133 2.44 -15.79 -9.54
CA GLU A 133 2.09 -15.61 -10.95
C GLU A 133 2.98 -16.46 -11.87
N ASN A 134 2.38 -17.22 -12.76
CA ASN A 134 3.06 -18.02 -13.76
C ASN A 134 3.85 -17.11 -14.72
N GLY A 135 5.10 -17.48 -14.98
CA GLY A 135 6.01 -16.68 -15.82
C GLY A 135 6.69 -15.51 -15.11
N SER A 136 6.50 -15.36 -13.78
CA SER A 136 7.22 -14.36 -12.97
C SER A 136 8.68 -14.72 -12.68
N GLY A 137 9.08 -15.97 -12.93
CA GLY A 137 10.39 -16.50 -12.54
C GLY A 137 10.52 -16.83 -11.05
N GLN A 138 9.41 -16.87 -10.31
CA GLN A 138 9.37 -17.21 -8.88
C GLN A 138 8.64 -18.53 -8.65
N GLU A 139 9.05 -19.26 -7.61
CA GLU A 139 8.48 -20.55 -7.24
C GLU A 139 7.50 -20.43 -6.08
N ALA A 140 6.32 -21.07 -6.21
CA ALA A 140 5.24 -20.95 -5.24
C ALA A 140 5.60 -21.48 -3.84
N ASP A 141 6.27 -22.62 -3.77
CA ASP A 141 6.67 -23.22 -2.50
C ASP A 141 7.82 -22.42 -1.83
N ALA A 142 8.72 -21.81 -2.60
CA ALA A 142 9.78 -20.95 -2.07
C ALA A 142 9.21 -19.65 -1.48
N PHE A 143 8.27 -19.01 -2.19
CA PHE A 143 7.56 -17.85 -1.66
C PHE A 143 6.72 -18.22 -0.43
N ALA A 144 6.08 -19.39 -0.43
CA ALA A 144 5.31 -19.89 0.72
C ALA A 144 6.17 -20.07 1.97
N ALA A 145 7.39 -20.59 1.83
CA ALA A 145 8.33 -20.70 2.94
C ALA A 145 8.73 -19.33 3.50
N ALA A 146 8.84 -18.29 2.66
CA ALA A 146 9.09 -16.93 3.12
C ALA A 146 7.90 -16.36 3.91
N VAL A 147 6.68 -16.53 3.41
CA VAL A 147 5.45 -16.12 4.11
C VAL A 147 5.30 -16.83 5.46
N GLU A 148 5.54 -18.14 5.49
CA GLU A 148 5.43 -18.96 6.69
C GLU A 148 6.44 -18.53 7.77
N ARG A 149 7.68 -18.19 7.38
CA ARG A 149 8.67 -17.63 8.32
C ARG A 149 8.20 -16.33 8.96
N VAL A 150 7.60 -15.42 8.18
CA VAL A 150 7.08 -14.15 8.73
C VAL A 150 5.91 -14.38 9.68
N PHE A 151 5.00 -15.30 9.34
CA PHE A 151 3.83 -15.60 10.19
C PHE A 151 4.18 -16.35 11.48
N ALA A 152 5.25 -17.15 11.46
CA ALA A 152 5.77 -17.87 12.62
C ALA A 152 6.70 -17.03 13.51
N ASP A 153 7.18 -15.88 13.04
CA ASP A 153 8.08 -15.02 13.81
C ASP A 153 7.38 -14.46 15.06
N PRO A 154 8.00 -14.52 16.24
CA PRO A 154 7.41 -14.03 17.50
C PRO A 154 7.19 -12.51 17.53
N ARG A 155 7.73 -11.75 16.57
CA ARG A 155 7.47 -10.32 16.41
C ARG A 155 6.26 -10.03 15.52
N GLY A 156 5.69 -11.05 14.89
CA GLY A 156 4.55 -10.99 13.97
C GLY A 156 3.17 -10.97 14.66
N TRP A 157 2.10 -10.98 13.87
CA TRP A 157 0.73 -10.84 14.37
C TRP A 157 0.23 -11.98 15.26
N THR A 158 0.82 -13.17 15.12
CA THR A 158 0.47 -14.34 15.94
C THR A 158 0.89 -14.18 17.41
N ALA A 159 1.79 -13.24 17.71
CA ALA A 159 2.20 -12.88 19.07
C ALA A 159 1.06 -12.28 19.91
N THR A 160 0.00 -11.75 19.27
CA THR A 160 -1.21 -11.26 19.96
C THR A 160 -1.95 -12.34 20.76
N GLY A 161 -1.79 -13.62 20.39
CA GLY A 161 -2.65 -14.71 20.87
C GLY A 161 -4.11 -14.62 20.39
N GLN A 162 -4.43 -13.68 19.50
CA GLN A 162 -5.77 -13.47 18.96
C GLN A 162 -6.00 -14.21 17.64
N VAL A 163 -4.92 -14.67 17.00
CA VAL A 163 -4.98 -15.39 15.73
C VAL A 163 -3.83 -16.38 15.62
N ARG A 164 -4.12 -17.52 15.00
CA ARG A 164 -3.13 -18.45 14.46
C ARG A 164 -3.24 -18.50 12.96
N LEU A 165 -2.13 -18.75 12.28
CA LEU A 165 -2.08 -18.78 10.82
C LEU A 165 -1.63 -20.17 10.36
N GLN A 166 -2.33 -20.75 9.39
CA GLN A 166 -1.95 -22.05 8.84
C GLN A 166 -2.05 -22.05 7.31
N ARG A 167 -0.94 -22.37 6.65
CA ARG A 167 -0.96 -22.61 5.21
C ARG A 167 -1.67 -23.92 4.92
N VAL A 168 -2.60 -23.88 3.96
CA VAL A 168 -3.21 -25.08 3.37
C VAL A 168 -2.64 -25.31 1.97
N ALA A 169 -2.73 -26.55 1.50
CA ALA A 169 -2.44 -26.89 0.10
C ALA A 169 -3.31 -26.06 -0.87
N GLY A 170 -2.86 -25.86 -2.11
CA GLY A 170 -3.53 -25.00 -3.09
C GLY A 170 -5.02 -25.26 -3.33
N GLN A 171 -5.47 -26.51 -3.19
CA GLN A 171 -6.88 -26.91 -3.32
C GLN A 171 -7.68 -26.90 -2.00
N GLY A 172 -7.02 -26.60 -0.87
CA GLY A 172 -7.65 -26.52 0.44
C GLY A 172 -8.50 -25.27 0.60
N THR A 173 -9.55 -25.38 1.42
CA THR A 173 -10.35 -24.23 1.85
C THR A 173 -9.49 -23.27 2.67
N ALA A 174 -9.48 -22.00 2.27
CA ALA A 174 -8.72 -20.94 2.92
C ALA A 174 -9.57 -19.69 3.11
N ASP A 175 -9.30 -18.95 4.19
CA ASP A 175 -9.93 -17.67 4.49
C ASP A 175 -9.39 -16.56 3.58
N PHE A 176 -8.10 -16.62 3.23
CA PHE A 176 -7.46 -15.69 2.30
C PHE A 176 -6.34 -16.34 1.49
N THR A 177 -5.79 -15.62 0.52
CA THR A 177 -4.66 -16.05 -0.29
C THR A 177 -3.61 -14.95 -0.39
N VAL A 178 -2.34 -15.31 -0.20
CA VAL A 178 -1.19 -14.43 -0.38
C VAL A 178 -0.65 -14.63 -1.80
N PHE A 179 -0.79 -13.62 -2.64
CA PHE A 179 -0.36 -13.59 -4.02
C PHE A 179 0.99 -12.89 -4.14
N LEU A 180 1.89 -13.41 -4.96
CA LEU A 180 3.02 -12.69 -5.52
C LEU A 180 2.76 -12.46 -7.00
N ALA A 181 2.65 -11.20 -7.42
CA ALA A 181 2.26 -10.84 -8.77
C ALA A 181 3.16 -9.74 -9.35
N THR A 182 3.40 -9.81 -10.65
CA THR A 182 4.09 -8.75 -11.40
C THR A 182 3.38 -7.40 -11.26
N PRO A 183 4.09 -6.27 -11.43
CA PRO A 183 3.52 -4.93 -11.33
C PRO A 183 2.17 -4.74 -12.04
N VAL A 184 2.06 -5.18 -13.30
CA VAL A 184 0.83 -5.07 -14.10
C VAL A 184 -0.31 -5.89 -13.50
N THR A 185 -0.06 -7.17 -13.19
CA THR A 185 -1.08 -8.06 -12.62
C THR A 185 -1.50 -7.62 -11.22
N SER A 186 -0.56 -7.17 -10.39
CA SER A 186 -0.83 -6.61 -9.07
C SER A 186 -1.78 -5.41 -9.16
N GLU A 187 -1.49 -4.43 -10.02
CA GLU A 187 -2.36 -3.26 -10.22
C GLU A 187 -3.77 -3.68 -10.68
N GLN A 188 -3.86 -4.61 -11.64
CA GLN A 188 -5.14 -5.10 -12.13
C GLN A 188 -5.97 -5.74 -11.01
N ILE A 189 -5.36 -6.55 -10.16
CA ILE A 189 -6.04 -7.16 -9.01
C ILE A 189 -6.49 -6.06 -8.04
N CYS A 190 -5.58 -5.17 -7.61
CA CYS A 190 -5.88 -4.09 -6.68
C CYS A 190 -7.02 -3.17 -7.18
N ALA A 191 -7.02 -2.85 -8.48
CA ALA A 191 -8.04 -2.02 -9.11
C ALA A 191 -9.45 -2.62 -9.05
N THR A 192 -9.60 -3.95 -8.89
CA THR A 192 -10.92 -4.57 -8.70
C THR A 192 -11.61 -4.14 -7.42
N ALA A 193 -10.86 -3.69 -6.41
CA ALA A 193 -11.36 -3.10 -5.18
C ALA A 193 -11.34 -1.55 -5.19
N GLY A 194 -11.03 -0.93 -6.33
CA GLY A 194 -10.91 0.52 -6.46
C GLY A 194 -9.61 1.10 -5.88
N LEU A 195 -8.60 0.27 -5.65
CA LEU A 195 -7.27 0.71 -5.23
C LEU A 195 -6.41 0.99 -6.46
N HIS A 196 -5.62 2.06 -6.41
CA HIS A 196 -4.71 2.47 -7.49
C HIS A 196 -3.29 2.53 -6.94
N THR A 197 -2.50 1.50 -7.25
CA THR A 197 -1.10 1.36 -6.79
C THR A 197 -0.10 1.87 -7.82
N ALA A 198 -0.56 2.18 -9.04
CA ALA A 198 0.25 2.46 -10.21
C ALA A 198 1.25 1.34 -10.53
N GLY A 199 0.94 0.09 -10.12
CA GLY A 199 1.86 -1.05 -10.23
C GLY A 199 3.09 -0.95 -9.33
N TYR A 200 3.12 -0.01 -8.37
CA TYR A 200 4.28 0.24 -7.53
C TYR A 200 4.19 -0.48 -6.17
N SER A 201 3.04 -0.43 -5.50
CA SER A 201 2.87 -0.98 -4.15
C SER A 201 2.09 -2.29 -4.13
N SER A 202 2.17 -2.98 -3.00
CA SER A 202 1.31 -4.11 -2.64
C SER A 202 -0.06 -3.59 -2.20
N CYS A 203 -1.04 -4.49 -2.09
CA CYS A 203 -2.36 -4.14 -1.58
C CYS A 203 -3.06 -5.34 -0.91
N ARG A 204 -4.10 -5.04 -0.13
CA ARG A 204 -5.04 -6.02 0.38
C ARG A 204 -6.45 -5.69 -0.05
N LEU A 205 -7.15 -6.69 -0.55
CA LEU A 205 -8.61 -6.68 -0.74
C LEU A 205 -9.20 -7.95 -0.12
N THR A 206 -10.52 -8.03 0.04
CA THR A 206 -11.16 -9.10 0.83
C THR A 206 -10.70 -10.50 0.37
N GLY A 207 -10.02 -11.22 1.26
CA GLY A 207 -9.53 -12.58 0.99
C GLY A 207 -8.32 -12.66 0.05
N LYS A 208 -7.71 -11.53 -0.36
CA LYS A 208 -6.45 -11.52 -1.12
C LYS A 208 -5.48 -10.47 -0.57
N VAL A 209 -4.33 -10.98 -0.15
CA VAL A 209 -3.13 -10.19 0.12
C VAL A 209 -2.27 -10.25 -1.14
N VAL A 210 -1.98 -9.12 -1.76
CA VAL A 210 -1.28 -9.05 -3.05
C VAL A 210 0.06 -8.36 -2.84
N ILE A 211 1.15 -9.11 -3.01
CA ILE A 211 2.52 -8.63 -2.91
C ILE A 211 3.04 -8.31 -4.31
N ASN A 212 3.52 -7.07 -4.49
CA ASN A 212 4.13 -6.62 -5.73
C ASN A 212 5.53 -7.25 -5.91
N LEU A 213 5.73 -7.98 -7.01
CA LEU A 213 6.96 -8.72 -7.28
C LEU A 213 8.19 -7.83 -7.39
N ALA A 214 8.08 -6.68 -8.06
CA ALA A 214 9.23 -5.79 -8.22
C ALA A 214 9.72 -5.30 -6.86
N ARG A 215 8.79 -4.95 -5.96
CA ARG A 215 9.14 -4.54 -4.58
C ARG A 215 9.59 -5.72 -3.73
N TRP A 216 9.05 -6.91 -3.95
CA TRP A 216 9.51 -8.13 -3.28
C TRP A 216 10.98 -8.44 -3.57
N LEU A 217 11.43 -8.23 -4.81
CA LEU A 217 12.80 -8.49 -5.23
C LEU A 217 13.78 -7.36 -4.88
N THR A 218 13.32 -6.10 -4.89
CA THR A 218 14.22 -4.93 -4.83
C THR A 218 13.97 -4.00 -3.65
N GLY A 219 12.87 -4.15 -2.92
CA GLY A 219 12.41 -3.19 -1.92
C GLY A 219 11.98 -1.87 -2.54
N VAL A 220 12.17 -0.78 -1.80
CA VAL A 220 11.96 0.59 -2.28
C VAL A 220 13.24 1.43 -2.12
N PRO A 221 13.45 2.46 -2.95
CA PRO A 221 14.56 3.39 -2.76
C PRO A 221 14.56 3.99 -1.35
N ASP A 222 15.76 4.19 -0.80
CA ASP A 222 15.97 4.85 0.49
C ASP A 222 15.22 4.21 1.68
N TYR A 223 14.86 2.92 1.58
CA TYR A 223 14.20 2.21 2.69
C TYR A 223 15.08 2.14 3.96
N GLY A 224 16.40 2.22 3.80
CA GLY A 224 17.33 2.24 4.94
C GLY A 224 17.49 0.90 5.66
N ALA A 225 16.96 -0.19 5.08
CA ALA A 225 17.12 -1.55 5.59
C ALA A 225 17.26 -2.57 4.43
N PRO A 226 17.80 -3.77 4.69
CA PRO A 226 17.94 -4.82 3.67
C PRO A 226 16.61 -5.23 3.06
N VAL A 227 16.64 -5.77 1.83
CA VAL A 227 15.42 -6.25 1.14
C VAL A 227 14.67 -7.30 1.96
N ALA A 228 15.37 -8.15 2.72
CA ALA A 228 14.73 -9.13 3.61
C ALA A 228 13.86 -8.48 4.72
N GLU A 229 14.25 -7.30 5.21
CA GLU A 229 13.43 -6.53 6.14
C GLU A 229 12.18 -5.99 5.41
N TYR A 230 12.35 -5.44 4.20
CA TYR A 230 11.22 -4.98 3.37
C TYR A 230 10.22 -6.11 3.05
N GLN A 231 10.71 -7.31 2.74
CA GLN A 231 9.90 -8.50 2.49
C GLN A 231 9.03 -8.86 3.70
N SER A 232 9.63 -8.81 4.90
CA SER A 232 8.91 -9.06 6.15
C SER A 232 7.87 -7.95 6.41
N TYR A 233 8.25 -6.68 6.17
CA TYR A 233 7.38 -5.52 6.31
C TYR A 233 6.14 -5.65 5.43
N VAL A 234 6.32 -5.90 4.13
CA VAL A 234 5.20 -5.89 3.19
C VAL A 234 4.24 -7.04 3.45
N ILE A 235 4.75 -8.22 3.85
CA ILE A 235 3.89 -9.33 4.29
C ILE A 235 3.10 -8.93 5.55
N ASN A 236 3.77 -8.39 6.57
CA ASN A 236 3.10 -7.98 7.80
C ASN A 236 2.10 -6.83 7.62
N HIS A 237 2.39 -5.88 6.73
CA HIS A 237 1.51 -4.76 6.43
C HIS A 237 0.21 -5.26 5.78
N GLU A 238 0.33 -6.04 4.70
CA GLU A 238 -0.85 -6.50 3.97
C GLU A 238 -1.65 -7.56 4.73
N VAL A 239 -1.01 -8.46 5.47
CA VAL A 239 -1.76 -9.37 6.36
C VAL A 239 -2.35 -8.61 7.55
N GLY A 240 -1.70 -7.53 8.00
CA GLY A 240 -2.24 -6.65 9.03
C GLY A 240 -3.59 -6.07 8.61
N HIS A 241 -3.71 -5.63 7.36
CA HIS A 241 -4.97 -5.23 6.73
C HIS A 241 -5.99 -6.37 6.74
N GLU A 242 -5.61 -7.58 6.30
CA GLU A 242 -6.49 -8.77 6.30
C GLU A 242 -7.00 -9.14 7.71
N LEU A 243 -6.18 -8.88 8.73
CA LEU A 243 -6.53 -9.06 10.14
C LEU A 243 -7.30 -7.87 10.74
N GLY A 244 -7.59 -6.83 9.95
CA GLY A 244 -8.44 -5.71 10.35
C GLY A 244 -7.70 -4.48 10.89
N ASN A 245 -6.38 -4.41 10.74
CA ASN A 245 -5.59 -3.24 11.13
C ASN A 245 -5.63 -2.19 10.00
N GLY A 246 -5.87 -0.93 10.36
CA GLY A 246 -5.81 0.20 9.43
C GLY A 246 -4.44 0.87 9.46
N HIS A 247 -4.24 1.86 8.60
CA HIS A 247 -2.97 2.58 8.54
C HIS A 247 -2.66 3.34 9.83
N GLU A 248 -1.36 3.48 10.10
CA GLU A 248 -0.81 4.22 11.23
C GLU A 248 0.23 5.25 10.74
N ALA A 249 0.33 6.40 11.40
CA ALA A 249 1.31 7.43 11.09
C ALA A 249 2.66 7.15 11.75
N CYS A 250 3.74 7.65 11.14
CA CYS A 250 5.05 7.72 11.78
C CYS A 250 4.93 8.54 13.09
N PRO A 251 5.29 7.99 14.27
CA PRO A 251 5.18 8.69 15.54
C PRO A 251 6.24 9.78 15.74
N GLY A 252 7.33 9.77 14.95
CA GLY A 252 8.32 10.84 14.95
C GLY A 252 9.67 10.42 14.37
N PRO A 253 10.56 11.38 14.06
CA PRO A 253 11.88 11.10 13.50
C PRO A 253 12.73 10.17 14.39
N GLY A 254 13.48 9.26 13.77
CA GLY A 254 14.36 8.30 14.44
C GLY A 254 13.63 7.18 15.20
N ARG A 255 12.31 7.25 15.33
CA ARG A 255 11.48 6.20 15.93
C ARG A 255 11.23 5.09 14.90
N PRO A 256 11.06 3.83 15.32
CA PRO A 256 10.57 2.79 14.41
C PRO A 256 9.26 3.23 13.74
N ALA A 257 9.11 2.91 12.47
CA ALA A 257 7.85 3.02 11.76
C ALA A 257 6.88 1.96 12.30
N PRO A 258 5.62 2.29 12.64
CA PRO A 258 4.62 1.25 12.89
C PRO A 258 4.48 0.38 11.63
N VAL A 259 4.28 -0.93 11.79
CA VAL A 259 4.20 -1.83 10.62
C VAL A 259 3.04 -1.45 9.69
N MET A 260 1.99 -0.84 10.24
CA MET A 260 0.84 -0.34 9.48
C MET A 260 1.06 1.07 8.91
N GLN A 261 2.24 1.67 9.08
CA GLN A 261 2.63 2.81 8.25
C GLN A 261 2.82 2.36 6.81
N GLN A 262 2.40 3.18 5.85
CA GLN A 262 2.67 2.95 4.42
C GLN A 262 4.14 3.26 4.08
N GLN A 263 5.07 2.46 4.59
CA GLN A 263 6.52 2.68 4.45
C GLN A 263 7.01 2.61 2.99
N THR A 264 6.30 1.89 2.12
CA THR A 264 6.53 1.85 0.66
C THR A 264 6.50 3.24 0.01
N TYR A 265 5.72 4.19 0.57
CA TYR A 265 5.64 5.58 0.10
C TYR A 265 6.50 6.56 0.92
N GLY A 266 7.37 6.03 1.78
CA GLY A 266 8.35 6.79 2.55
C GLY A 266 8.12 6.74 4.06
N LEU A 267 9.23 6.80 4.78
CA LEU A 267 9.27 6.63 6.24
C LEU A 267 8.93 7.90 7.04
N LYS A 268 8.88 9.07 6.40
CA LYS A 268 8.53 10.35 7.04
C LYS A 268 9.39 10.67 8.29
N GLY A 269 10.67 10.30 8.24
CA GLY A 269 11.63 10.48 9.32
C GLY A 269 11.74 9.30 10.29
N CYS A 270 10.78 8.36 10.29
CA CYS A 270 10.93 7.11 11.02
C CYS A 270 12.05 6.24 10.44
N VAL A 271 12.52 5.28 11.22
CA VAL A 271 13.39 4.19 10.72
C VAL A 271 12.53 3.01 10.28
N ALA A 272 12.98 2.27 9.26
CA ALA A 272 12.29 1.09 8.78
C ALA A 272 12.05 0.07 9.90
N ASN A 273 10.89 -0.58 9.88
CA ASN A 273 10.53 -1.65 10.81
C ASN A 273 9.51 -2.58 10.16
N ALA A 274 9.83 -3.87 10.11
CA ALA A 274 8.96 -4.87 9.52
C ALA A 274 7.90 -5.46 10.45
N TRP A 275 7.94 -5.16 11.74
CA TRP A 275 7.27 -5.98 12.74
C TRP A 275 6.21 -5.22 13.54
N PRO A 276 5.01 -5.81 13.78
CA PRO A 276 3.99 -5.22 14.64
C PRO A 276 4.41 -5.15 16.11
N PHE A 277 5.32 -6.01 16.56
CA PHE A 277 5.82 -6.04 17.93
C PHE A 277 7.31 -5.67 17.99
N VAL A 278 7.64 -4.71 18.85
CA VAL A 278 9.00 -4.28 19.15
C VAL A 278 9.20 -4.51 20.64
N ASP A 279 10.28 -5.22 21.01
CA ASP A 279 10.57 -5.61 22.40
C ASP A 279 9.39 -6.30 23.10
N GLY A 280 8.64 -7.12 22.35
CA GLY A 280 7.48 -7.87 22.84
C GLY A 280 6.21 -7.04 23.04
N GLN A 281 6.22 -5.74 22.71
CA GLN A 281 5.07 -4.85 22.83
C GLN A 281 4.54 -4.44 21.46
N ARG A 282 3.21 -4.38 21.30
CA ARG A 282 2.60 -3.89 20.05
C ARG A 282 3.03 -2.43 19.85
N TYR A 283 3.71 -2.16 18.76
CA TYR A 283 4.22 -0.84 18.44
C TYR A 283 3.33 -0.12 17.42
N THR A 284 2.61 0.89 17.88
CA THR A 284 1.57 1.59 17.09
C THR A 284 1.88 3.07 16.88
N GLY A 285 1.29 3.63 15.83
CA GLY A 285 1.21 5.07 15.60
C GLY A 285 -0.23 5.59 15.68
N ALA A 286 -0.42 6.88 15.45
CA ALA A 286 -1.76 7.46 15.32
C ALA A 286 -2.47 6.88 14.09
N LYS A 287 -3.74 6.50 14.20
CA LYS A 287 -4.51 5.95 13.07
C LYS A 287 -4.68 7.00 11.98
N VAL A 288 -4.50 6.60 10.73
CA VAL A 288 -4.72 7.43 9.53
C VAL A 288 -5.54 6.67 8.49
N PRO A 289 -6.19 7.37 7.55
CA PRO A 289 -6.88 6.75 6.43
C PRO A 289 -5.96 5.86 5.56
#